data_AF-A0A7C7V997-F1
#
_entry.id   AF-A0A7C7V997-F1
#
_cell.length_a   1.000
_cell.length_b   1.000
_cell.length_c   1.000
_cell.angle_alpha   90.00
_cell.angle_beta   90.00
_cell.angle_gamma   90.00
#
_symmetry.space_group_name_H-M   'P 1'
#
loop_
_entity.id
_entity.type
_entity.pdbx_description
1 polymer ?
#
loop_
_entity_poly.entity_id
_entity_poly.type
_entity_poly.pdbx_seq_one_letter_code
_entity_poly.pdbx_strand_id
1 'polypeptide(L)'
;MSVGSISRRFLSAQPYQLLFVTVSGAHPYGFPSADSDYGLRGVHLLPLEQMVGMKPMEETVERSVPFEGRQMDLVTHEVNKFSGLLLKKNSLCLSEK
;
A
#
# COMPACT_ATOMS: atom_id res chain seq x y z
N MET A 1 21.20 1.87 -2.46
CA MET A 1 20.03 2.65 -2.91
C MET A 1 19.09 2.77 -1.73
N SER A 2 18.91 3.97 -1.18
CA SER A 2 17.99 4.18 -0.06
C SER A 2 16.55 3.98 -0.56
N VAL A 3 15.75 3.27 0.23
CA VAL A 3 14.29 3.10 0.09
C VAL A 3 13.54 4.42 -0.16
N GLY A 4 14.17 5.57 0.11
CA GLY A 4 13.64 6.91 -0.15
C GLY A 4 13.35 7.28 -1.62
N SER A 5 13.79 6.48 -2.61
CA SER A 5 13.53 6.72 -4.04
C SER A 5 12.63 5.64 -4.68
N ILE A 6 11.62 5.13 -3.98
CA ILE A 6 10.55 4.23 -4.52
C ILE A 6 9.66 4.92 -5.57
N SER A 7 10.17 5.98 -6.18
CA SER A 7 9.56 6.69 -7.30
C SER A 7 8.31 7.43 -6.85
N ARG A 8 8.49 8.68 -6.43
CA ARG A 8 7.40 9.62 -6.16
C ARG A 8 6.31 9.59 -7.25
N ARG A 9 6.72 9.32 -8.50
CA ARG A 9 5.88 9.10 -9.67
C ARG A 9 4.91 7.91 -9.54
N PHE A 10 5.37 6.77 -9.03
CA PHE A 10 4.51 5.62 -8.77
C PHE A 10 3.49 5.95 -7.67
N LEU A 11 3.95 6.52 -6.54
CA LEU A 11 3.07 6.87 -5.43
C LEU A 11 2.06 7.96 -5.80
N SER A 12 2.42 8.92 -6.64
CA SER A 12 1.49 9.96 -7.12
C SER A 12 0.48 9.46 -8.16
N ALA A 13 0.71 8.29 -8.76
CA ALA A 13 -0.17 7.69 -9.77
C ALA A 13 -1.22 6.75 -9.16
N GLN A 14 -1.40 6.78 -7.84
CA GLN A 14 -2.40 5.99 -7.15
C GLN A 14 -3.78 6.66 -7.23
N PRO A 15 -4.87 5.86 -7.26
CA PRO A 15 -6.23 6.37 -7.46
C PRO A 15 -6.71 7.26 -6.30
N TYR A 16 -6.14 7.06 -5.11
CA TYR A 16 -6.50 7.76 -3.89
C TYR A 16 -5.28 8.44 -3.24
N GLN A 17 -5.54 9.50 -2.49
CA GLN A 17 -4.49 10.21 -1.77
C GLN A 17 -3.89 9.29 -0.71
N LEU A 18 -2.59 9.00 -0.84
CA LEU A 18 -1.83 8.23 0.14
C LEU A 18 -1.49 9.10 1.35
N LEU A 19 -1.79 8.62 2.56
CA LEU A 19 -1.33 9.23 3.81
C LEU A 19 0.11 8.82 4.12
N PHE A 20 0.39 7.53 4.02
CA PHE A 20 1.73 6.98 4.12
C PHE A 20 1.81 5.65 3.38
N VAL A 21 3.04 5.29 2.98
CA VAL A 21 3.39 3.97 2.47
C VAL A 21 4.69 3.56 3.12
N THR A 22 4.76 2.31 3.57
CA THR A 22 5.96 1.66 4.06
C THR A 22 6.32 0.49 3.15
N VAL A 23 7.60 0.15 3.13
CA VAL A 23 8.03 -1.14 2.58
C VAL A 23 7.65 -2.25 3.57
N SER A 24 7.03 -3.30 3.07
CA SER A 24 6.74 -4.55 3.75
C SER A 24 7.51 -5.70 3.10
N GLY A 25 7.55 -6.87 3.74
CA GLY A 25 8.08 -8.10 3.15
C GLY A 25 9.52 -8.42 3.51
N ALA A 26 10.17 -9.28 2.72
CA ALA A 26 11.52 -9.81 2.98
C ALA A 26 12.65 -8.82 2.63
N HIS A 27 12.35 -7.76 1.89
CA HIS A 27 13.32 -6.73 1.49
C HIS A 27 13.99 -6.01 2.67
N PRO A 28 13.27 -5.59 3.74
CA PRO A 28 13.89 -5.09 4.97
C PRO A 28 14.67 -6.15 5.78
N TYR A 29 14.52 -7.45 5.49
CA TYR A 29 15.17 -8.55 6.22
C TYR A 29 16.38 -9.16 5.49
N GLY A 30 16.80 -8.60 4.36
CA GLY A 30 18.07 -8.98 3.72
C GLY A 30 18.02 -10.25 2.87
N PHE A 31 16.84 -10.64 2.36
CA PHE A 31 16.71 -11.66 1.31
C PHE A 31 16.36 -11.05 -0.06
N PRO A 32 17.25 -10.22 -0.67
CA PRO A 32 17.00 -9.73 -2.01
C PRO A 32 17.21 -10.88 -3.00
N SER A 33 16.13 -11.48 -3.51
CA SER A 33 16.21 -12.16 -4.80
C SER A 33 16.39 -11.10 -5.89
N ALA A 34 17.09 -11.43 -6.98
CA ALA A 34 17.28 -10.51 -8.11
C ALA A 34 15.95 -10.07 -8.76
N ASP A 35 14.88 -10.82 -8.50
CA ASP A 35 13.50 -10.58 -8.93
C ASP A 35 12.59 -10.07 -7.79
N SER A 36 13.15 -9.61 -6.65
CA SER A 36 12.36 -9.27 -5.46
C SER A 36 11.39 -8.12 -5.72
N ASP A 37 10.10 -8.45 -5.65
CA ASP A 37 8.99 -7.51 -5.68
C ASP A 37 9.11 -6.52 -4.49
N TYR A 38 8.89 -5.22 -4.73
CA TYR A 38 8.72 -4.28 -3.63
C TYR A 38 7.33 -4.46 -3.05
N GLY A 39 7.24 -5.16 -1.91
CA GLY A 39 6.05 -5.15 -1.08
C GLY A 39 5.86 -3.76 -0.47
N LEU A 40 4.75 -3.10 -0.82
CA LEU A 40 4.39 -1.78 -0.34
C LEU A 40 3.05 -1.88 0.38
N ARG A 41 2.99 -1.37 1.62
CA ARG A 41 1.77 -1.29 2.41
C ARG A 41 1.51 0.14 2.84
N GLY A 42 0.27 0.57 2.85
CA GLY A 42 -0.02 1.95 3.22
C GLY A 42 -1.47 2.22 3.54
N VAL A 43 -1.75 3.50 3.75
CA VAL A 43 -3.09 3.99 4.03
C VAL A 43 -3.44 5.09 3.03
N HIS A 44 -4.68 5.08 2.57
CA HIS A 44 -5.21 6.11 1.68
C HIS A 44 -6.47 6.77 2.26
N LEU A 45 -6.81 7.94 1.72
CA LEU A 45 -8.08 8.63 1.96
C LEU A 45 -9.00 8.44 0.76
N LEU A 46 -10.23 7.99 1.02
CA LEU A 46 -11.29 8.07 0.03
C LEU A 46 -11.83 9.50 -0.09
N PRO A 47 -12.25 9.94 -1.29
CA PRO A 47 -12.99 11.18 -1.47
C PRO A 47 -14.27 11.18 -0.62
N LEU A 48 -14.65 12.37 -0.12
CA LEU A 48 -15.82 12.52 0.75
C LEU A 48 -17.08 11.96 0.09
N GLU A 49 -17.25 12.16 -1.21
CA GLU A 49 -18.39 11.70 -1.99
C GLU A 49 -18.54 10.17 -1.98
N GLN A 50 -17.44 9.44 -1.89
CA GLN A 50 -17.45 7.99 -1.76
C GLN A 50 -17.70 7.55 -0.32
N MET A 51 -17.24 8.34 0.68
CA MET A 51 -17.48 8.06 2.10
C MET A 51 -18.94 8.26 2.52
N VAL A 52 -19.61 9.31 2.01
CA VAL A 52 -21.02 9.61 2.33
C VAL A 52 -22.00 9.01 1.33
N GLY A 53 -21.49 8.36 0.28
CA GLY A 53 -22.30 7.71 -0.74
C GLY A 53 -22.97 6.43 -0.25
N MET A 54 -24.10 6.08 -0.84
CA MET A 54 -24.82 4.82 -0.52
C MET A 54 -24.24 3.59 -1.25
N LYS A 55 -23.14 3.76 -2.00
CA LYS A 55 -22.52 2.67 -2.76
C LYS A 55 -21.45 1.98 -1.91
N PRO A 56 -21.28 0.67 -2.06
CA PRO A 56 -20.15 -0.02 -1.43
C PRO A 56 -18.83 0.62 -1.89
N MET A 57 -17.97 0.91 -0.93
CA MET A 57 -16.67 1.53 -1.16
C MET A 57 -15.56 0.47 -1.21
N GLU A 58 -14.57 0.70 -2.06
CA GLU A 58 -13.39 -0.15 -2.11
C GLU A 58 -12.40 0.31 -1.02
N GLU A 59 -12.50 -0.31 0.15
CA GLU A 59 -11.67 0.05 1.32
C GLU A 59 -10.25 -0.51 1.27
N THR A 60 -9.95 -1.42 0.33
CA THR A 60 -8.63 -1.98 0.09
C THR A 60 -8.32 -1.88 -1.39
N VAL A 61 -7.22 -1.21 -1.72
CA VAL A 61 -6.71 -1.16 -3.10
C VAL A 61 -5.47 -2.02 -3.19
N GLU A 62 -5.48 -3.00 -4.10
CA GLU A 62 -4.35 -3.88 -4.40
C GLU A 62 -3.87 -3.67 -5.84
N ARG A 63 -2.57 -3.44 -6.01
CA ARG A 63 -1.96 -3.23 -7.32
C ARG A 63 -0.60 -3.91 -7.39
N SER A 64 -0.48 -4.83 -8.34
CA SER A 64 0.76 -5.51 -8.69
C SER A 64 1.13 -5.12 -10.12
N VAL A 65 2.09 -4.21 -10.28
CA VAL A 65 2.47 -3.71 -11.60
C VAL A 65 3.98 -3.60 -11.79
N PRO A 66 4.50 -3.88 -13.00
CA PRO A 66 5.89 -3.60 -13.32
C PRO A 66 6.09 -2.08 -13.46
N PHE A 67 7.09 -1.56 -12.77
CA PHE A 67 7.49 -0.16 -12.80
C PHE A 67 9.02 -0.05 -12.82
N GLU A 68 9.56 0.58 -13.87
CA GLU A 68 11.01 0.81 -14.04
C GLU A 68 11.88 -0.45 -13.88
N GLY A 69 11.44 -1.55 -14.48
CA GLY A 69 12.18 -2.81 -14.50
C GLY A 69 12.07 -3.63 -13.20
N ARG A 70 11.14 -3.27 -12.30
CA ARG A 70 10.86 -4.00 -11.06
C ARG A 70 9.37 -4.16 -10.86
N GLN A 71 8.95 -5.20 -10.16
CA GLN A 71 7.56 -5.39 -9.79
C GLN A 71 7.25 -4.61 -8.50
N MET A 72 6.14 -3.87 -8.50
CA MET A 72 5.63 -3.11 -7.36
C MET A 72 4.32 -3.72 -6.89
N ASP A 73 4.30 -4.23 -5.67
CA ASP A 73 3.12 -4.83 -5.06
C ASP A 73 2.61 -3.92 -3.95
N LEU A 74 1.69 -3.02 -4.32
CA LEU A 74 1.09 -2.05 -3.42
C LEU A 74 -0.26 -2.54 -2.90
N VAL A 75 -0.41 -2.60 -1.59
CA VAL A 75 -1.71 -2.73 -0.94
C VAL A 75 -1.93 -1.59 0.03
N THR A 76 -3.07 -0.93 -0.09
CA THR A 76 -3.44 0.16 0.82
C THR A 76 -4.83 -0.01 1.35
N HIS A 77 -5.02 0.40 2.61
CA HIS A 77 -6.33 0.41 3.25
C HIS A 77 -6.81 1.84 3.45
N GLU A 78 -8.12 2.03 3.36
CA GLU A 78 -8.75 3.27 3.80
C GLU A 78 -8.51 3.46 5.32
N VAL A 79 -8.40 4.72 5.79
CA VAL A 79 -7.98 5.06 7.15
C VAL A 79 -8.89 4.49 8.26
N ASN A 80 -10.20 4.44 8.07
CA ASN A 80 -11.13 3.84 9.01
C ASN A 80 -10.93 2.31 9.08
N LYS A 81 -10.81 1.65 7.92
CA LYS A 81 -10.52 0.21 7.88
C LYS A 81 -9.18 -0.12 8.52
N PHE A 82 -8.13 0.64 8.19
CA PHE A 82 -6.81 0.49 8.79
C PHE A 82 -6.85 0.61 10.31
N SER A 83 -7.53 1.65 10.82
CA SER A 83 -7.70 1.87 12.26
C SER A 83 -8.42 0.70 12.93
N GLY A 84 -9.47 0.18 12.29
CA GLY A 84 -10.18 -1.01 12.77
C GLY A 84 -9.31 -2.27 12.82
N LEU A 85 -8.46 -2.50 11.80
CA LEU A 85 -7.50 -3.62 11.78
C LEU A 85 -6.43 -3.46 12.87
N LEU A 86 -5.89 -2.25 13.03
CA LEU A 86 -4.88 -1.93 14.04
C LEU A 86 -5.41 -2.17 15.46
N LEU A 87 -6.63 -1.71 15.76
CA LEU A 87 -7.29 -1.91 17.06
C LEU A 87 -7.55 -3.40 17.34
N LYS A 88 -7.76 -4.21 16.30
CA LYS A 88 -7.92 -5.67 16.41
C LYS A 88 -6.58 -6.42 16.51
N LYS A 89 -5.44 -5.70 16.57
CA LYS A 89 -4.08 -6.28 16.52
C LYS A 89 -3.88 -7.19 15.31
N ASN A 90 -4.56 -6.88 14.19
CA ASN A 90 -4.49 -7.69 12.99
C ASN A 90 -3.30 -7.26 12.14
N SER A 91 -2.34 -8.18 11.96
CA SER A 91 -1.12 -7.93 11.18
C SER A 91 -1.39 -7.64 9.70
N LEU A 92 -2.57 -8.00 9.15
CA LEU A 92 -2.95 -7.67 7.77
C LEU A 92 -2.91 -6.16 7.48
N CYS A 93 -2.95 -5.30 8.51
CA CYS A 93 -2.85 -3.86 8.29
C CYS A 93 -1.52 -3.42 7.65
N LEU A 94 -0.43 -4.19 7.82
CA LEU A 94 0.91 -3.85 7.34
C LEU A 94 1.77 -5.05 6.89
N SER A 95 1.28 -6.29 7.02
CA SER A 95 2.02 -7.50 6.68
C SER A 95 1.69 -7.99 5.26
N GLU A 96 2.66 -8.66 4.65
CA GLU A 96 2.40 -9.54 3.51
C GLU A 96 1.79 -10.86 4.02
N LYS A 97 1.04 -11.52 3.15
CA LYS A 97 0.37 -12.79 3.46
C LYS A 97 1.29 -13.96 3.17
#